data_AF-A0A7C7C814-F1
#
_entry.id   AF-A0A7C7C814-F1
#
_cell.length_a   1.000
_cell.length_b   1.000
_cell.length_c   1.000
_cell.angle_alpha   90.00
_cell.angle_beta   90.00
_cell.angle_gamma   90.00
#
_symmetry.space_group_name_H-M   'P 1'
#
loop_
_entity.id
_entity.type
_entity.pdbx_description
1 polymer ?
#
loop_
_entity_poly.entity_id
_entity_poly.type
_entity_poly.pdbx_seq_one_letter_code
_entity_poly.pdbx_strand_id
1 'polypeptide(L)'
;MNPQTVQLPPDIGDIAKTVFWEKNQYVLHNPKIEPSQIIAKTSTSKFPAGATTIRFSSIKDRIATAYVYGKGQTQTYGSGSNQHTYVTYSSKLTVTFPNRKANNGRHDWGYTYNGDLPSDMARHDLDITLDYCEDVMKDFLNL
;
A
#
# COMPACT_ATOMS: atom_id res chain seq x y z
N MET A 1 27.75 -19.84 -17.18
CA MET A 1 26.48 -19.83 -16.42
C MET A 1 26.58 -18.69 -15.42
N ASN A 2 25.78 -17.63 -15.58
CA ASN A 2 25.69 -16.58 -14.57
C ASN A 2 24.90 -17.14 -13.38
N PRO A 3 25.40 -17.04 -12.13
CA PRO A 3 24.57 -17.35 -10.98
C PRO A 3 23.41 -16.36 -10.97
N GLN A 4 22.19 -16.86 -11.16
CA GLN A 4 21.00 -16.09 -10.87
C GLN A 4 21.06 -15.77 -9.37
N THR A 5 21.24 -14.49 -9.04
CA THR A 5 21.02 -14.00 -7.69
C THR A 5 19.59 -14.33 -7.31
N VAL A 6 19.42 -15.39 -6.53
CA VAL A 6 18.15 -15.71 -5.89
C VAL A 6 17.92 -14.60 -4.88
N GLN A 7 17.07 -13.65 -5.23
CA GLN A 7 16.59 -12.63 -4.30
C GLN A 7 15.74 -13.36 -3.27
N LEU A 8 16.25 -13.48 -2.05
CA LEU A 8 15.48 -14.02 -0.93
C LEU A 8 14.22 -13.17 -0.73
N PRO A 9 13.09 -13.78 -0.35
CA PRO A 9 11.89 -13.02 -0.02
C PRO A 9 12.23 -12.02 1.10
N PRO A 10 11.70 -10.79 1.03
CA PRO A 10 11.95 -9.78 2.04
C PRO A 10 11.42 -10.26 3.39
N ASP A 11 12.22 -10.07 4.44
CA ASP A 11 11.74 -10.29 5.79
C ASP A 11 10.74 -9.19 6.20
N ILE A 12 10.05 -9.39 7.33
CA ILE A 12 9.08 -8.40 7.86
C ILE A 12 9.72 -7.02 8.06
N GLY A 13 11.03 -6.98 8.40
CA GLY A 13 11.78 -5.75 8.61
C GLY A 13 12.04 -4.97 7.31
N ASP A 14 12.24 -5.66 6.20
CA ASP A 14 12.40 -5.05 4.88
C ASP A 14 11.07 -4.58 4.29
N ILE A 15 9.97 -5.30 4.57
CA ILE A 15 8.62 -4.88 4.14
C ILE A 15 8.18 -3.60 4.86
N ALA A 16 8.46 -3.47 6.16
CA ALA A 16 8.14 -2.25 6.91
C ALA A 16 8.76 -0.99 6.26
N LYS A 17 9.94 -1.09 5.64
CA LYS A 17 10.58 0.04 4.92
C LYS A 17 9.80 0.48 3.67
N THR A 18 8.91 -0.38 3.16
CA THR A 18 8.13 -0.15 1.94
C THR A 18 6.64 0.12 2.21
N VAL A 19 6.23 0.15 3.48
CA VAL A 19 4.86 0.47 3.91
C VAL A 19 4.84 1.86 4.53
N PHE A 20 3.99 2.71 3.98
CA PHE A 20 3.75 4.07 4.47
C PHE A 20 2.33 4.23 4.96
N TRP A 21 2.14 4.99 6.03
CA TRP A 21 0.85 5.26 6.64
C TRP A 21 0.50 6.73 6.49
N GLU A 22 -0.67 7.01 5.91
CA GLU A 22 -1.14 8.38 5.83
C GLU A 22 -1.53 8.91 7.21
N LYS A 23 -0.91 10.04 7.58
CA LYS A 23 -1.05 10.68 8.88
C LYS A 23 -2.52 10.87 9.27
N ASN A 24 -2.86 10.31 10.42
CA ASN A 24 -4.08 10.61 11.17
C ASN A 24 -3.83 10.37 12.67
N GLN A 25 -4.80 10.73 13.52
CA GLN A 25 -4.64 10.62 14.97
C GLN A 25 -4.31 9.20 15.46
N TYR A 26 -4.78 8.16 14.80
CA TYR A 26 -4.50 6.78 15.20
C TYR A 26 -3.09 6.35 14.78
N VAL A 27 -2.73 6.64 13.53
CA VAL A 27 -1.39 6.37 13.00
C VAL A 27 -0.30 7.06 13.83
N LEU A 28 -0.53 8.29 14.29
CA LEU A 28 0.47 9.05 15.06
C LEU A 28 0.74 8.49 16.46
N HIS A 29 -0.19 7.74 17.05
CA HIS A 29 -0.08 7.24 18.42
C HIS A 29 0.09 5.71 18.48
N ASN A 30 0.30 5.05 17.33
CA ASN A 30 0.52 3.61 17.30
C ASN A 30 2.03 3.30 17.40
N PRO A 31 2.47 2.59 18.46
CA PRO A 31 3.89 2.29 18.68
C PRO A 31 4.48 1.29 17.67
N LYS A 32 3.66 0.59 16.87
CA LYS A 32 4.11 -0.33 15.82
C LYS A 32 4.42 0.37 14.49
N ILE A 33 4.14 1.67 14.37
CA ILE A 33 4.40 2.47 13.17
C ILE A 33 5.58 3.37 13.46
N GLU A 34 6.67 3.18 12.70
CA GLU A 34 7.84 4.03 12.81
C GLU A 34 7.52 5.43 12.27
N PRO A 35 8.03 6.51 12.90
CA PRO A 35 7.78 7.88 12.43
C PRO A 35 8.17 8.12 10.96
N SER A 36 9.18 7.41 10.46
CA SER A 36 9.64 7.47 9.06
C SER A 36 8.64 6.86 8.07
N GLN A 37 7.73 6.00 8.53
CA GLN A 37 6.67 5.42 7.71
C GLN A 37 5.44 6.36 7.61
N ILE A 38 5.37 7.43 8.42
CA ILE A 38 4.21 8.31 8.44
C ILE A 38 4.36 9.41 7.41
N ILE A 39 3.48 9.43 6.41
CA ILE A 39 3.45 10.46 5.37
C ILE A 39 2.34 11.48 5.64
N ALA A 40 2.55 12.72 5.20
CA ALA A 40 1.52 13.75 5.26
C ALA A 40 0.31 13.37 4.40
N LYS A 41 -0.88 13.86 4.80
CA LYS A 41 -2.10 13.70 4.00
C LYS A 41 -1.92 14.31 2.62
N THR A 42 -2.17 13.53 1.57
CA THR A 42 -1.84 13.94 0.20
C THR A 42 -2.84 13.38 -0.83
N SER A 43 -2.65 13.65 -2.11
CA SER A 43 -3.45 12.98 -3.17
C SER A 43 -2.90 11.59 -3.45
N THR A 44 -3.74 10.65 -3.89
CA THR A 44 -3.29 9.28 -4.23
C THR A 44 -2.30 9.25 -5.39
N SER A 45 -2.21 10.33 -6.18
CA SER A 45 -1.21 10.51 -7.24
C SER A 45 0.18 10.89 -6.72
N LYS A 46 0.28 11.26 -5.44
CA LYS A 46 1.53 11.63 -4.77
C LYS A 46 2.00 10.55 -3.79
N PHE A 47 1.35 9.39 -3.81
CA PHE A 47 1.81 8.26 -3.00
C PHE A 47 3.18 7.77 -3.50
N PRO A 48 4.07 7.33 -2.58
CA PRO A 48 5.38 6.83 -2.97
C PRO A 48 5.26 5.68 -3.98
N ALA A 49 6.05 5.75 -5.05
CA ALA A 49 6.10 4.72 -6.07
C ALA A 49 6.86 3.48 -5.58
N GLY A 50 6.46 2.28 -6.01
CA GLY A 50 7.09 1.03 -5.58
C GLY A 50 6.89 0.72 -4.09
N ALA A 51 5.83 1.25 -3.49
CA ALA A 51 5.53 1.12 -2.08
C ALA A 51 4.04 0.88 -1.86
N THR A 52 3.70 0.42 -0.65
CA THR A 52 2.32 0.31 -0.20
C THR A 52 1.98 1.49 0.70
N THR A 53 0.93 2.23 0.37
CA THR A 53 0.43 3.32 1.22
C THR A 53 -0.90 2.95 1.84
N ILE A 54 -1.01 3.03 3.17
CA ILE A 54 -2.23 2.79 3.92
C ILE A 54 -2.94 4.11 4.20
N ARG A 55 -4.20 4.20 3.76
CA ARG A 55 -5.09 5.32 4.06
C ARG A 55 -6.36 4.82 4.74
N PHE A 56 -6.74 5.48 5.82
CA PHE A 56 -8.06 5.32 6.42
C PHE A 56 -9.08 6.08 5.58
N SER A 57 -9.92 5.36 4.83
CA SER A 57 -11.02 5.96 4.06
C SER A 57 -12.17 6.38 4.97
N SER A 58 -12.36 5.70 6.10
CA SER A 58 -13.25 6.15 7.17
C SER A 58 -12.64 5.79 8.52
N ILE A 59 -12.29 6.82 9.29
CA ILE A 59 -11.82 6.64 10.67
C ILE A 59 -12.96 6.14 11.57
N LYS A 60 -14.16 6.73 11.41
CA LYS A 60 -15.36 6.37 12.17
C LYS A 60 -15.70 4.88 12.01
N ASP A 61 -15.69 4.41 10.77
CA ASP A 61 -16.06 3.04 10.44
C ASP A 61 -14.85 2.09 10.47
N ARG A 62 -13.67 2.62 10.82
CA ARG A 62 -12.38 1.91 10.89
C ARG A 62 -12.03 1.16 9.59
N ILE A 63 -12.33 1.80 8.46
CA ILE A 63 -12.04 1.27 7.13
C ILE A 63 -10.72 1.86 6.65
N ALA A 64 -9.76 0.99 6.37
CA ALA A 64 -8.49 1.32 5.74
C ALA A 64 -8.40 0.69 4.35
N THR A 65 -7.59 1.31 3.49
CA THR A 65 -7.28 0.80 2.16
C THR A 65 -5.77 0.88 1.96
N ALA A 66 -5.16 -0.26 1.63
CA ALA A 66 -3.83 -0.34 1.09
C ALA A 66 -3.84 0.01 -0.40
N TYR A 67 -2.97 0.93 -0.78
CA TYR A 67 -2.70 1.31 -2.16
C TYR A 67 -1.34 0.74 -2.52
N VAL A 68 -1.33 -0.36 -3.26
CA VAL A 68 -0.12 -1.08 -3.66
C VAL A 68 0.24 -0.62 -5.07
N TYR A 69 1.27 0.21 -5.16
CA TYR A 69 1.72 0.80 -6.42
C TYR A 69 3.05 0.17 -6.83
N GLY A 70 3.12 -0.28 -8.09
CA GLY A 70 4.39 -0.70 -8.68
C GLY A 70 5.37 0.46 -8.79
N LYS A 71 6.60 0.15 -9.20
CA LYS A 71 7.62 1.16 -9.53
C LYS A 71 7.08 2.10 -10.61
N GLY A 72 7.29 3.39 -10.37
CA GLY A 72 6.89 4.43 -11.30
C GLY A 72 7.74 4.36 -12.57
N GLN A 73 7.09 4.41 -13.73
CA GLN A 73 7.75 4.62 -15.01
C GLN A 73 7.52 6.05 -15.46
N THR A 74 8.60 6.78 -15.70
CA THR A 74 8.53 8.10 -16.32
C THR A 74 8.13 7.93 -17.77
N GLN A 75 6.91 8.34 -18.09
CA GLN A 75 6.43 8.45 -19.45
C GLN A 75 6.71 9.86 -19.96
N THR A 76 7.09 9.92 -21.23
CA THR A 76 7.37 11.18 -21.91
C THR A 76 6.50 11.25 -23.14
N TYR A 77 5.76 12.33 -23.32
CA TYR A 77 4.95 12.57 -24.52
C TYR A 77 5.25 13.95 -25.10
N GLY A 78 4.98 14.12 -26.39
CA GLY A 78 5.39 15.30 -27.15
C GLY A 78 6.80 15.19 -27.75
N SER A 79 7.21 16.23 -28.46
CA SER A 79 8.52 16.32 -29.12
C SER A 79 9.05 17.75 -29.04
N GLY A 80 10.38 17.90 -29.11
CA GLY A 80 11.05 19.20 -29.04
C GLY A 80 10.79 19.95 -27.74
N SER A 81 10.51 21.25 -27.82
CA SER A 81 10.24 22.12 -26.67
C SER A 81 8.91 21.85 -25.95
N ASN A 82 8.01 21.03 -26.52
CA ASN A 82 6.71 20.69 -25.94
C ASN A 82 6.71 19.28 -25.30
N GLN A 83 7.87 18.82 -24.86
CA GLN A 83 8.01 17.54 -24.19
C GLN A 83 7.49 17.62 -22.75
N HIS A 84 6.57 16.73 -22.41
CA HIS A 84 5.99 16.61 -21.07
C HIS A 84 6.31 15.24 -20.47
N THR A 85 6.72 15.23 -19.21
CA THR A 85 6.99 14.00 -18.45
C THR A 85 5.97 13.81 -17.34
N TYR A 86 5.53 12.57 -17.15
CA TYR A 86 4.65 12.18 -16.05
C TYR A 86 4.98 10.78 -15.57
N VAL A 87 4.76 10.51 -14.29
CA VAL A 87 4.98 9.18 -13.71
C VAL A 87 3.70 8.37 -13.85
N THR A 88 3.82 7.19 -14.45
CA THR A 88 2.76 6.18 -14.51
C THR A 88 3.15 4.98 -13.68
N TYR A 89 2.16 4.20 -13.25
CA TYR A 89 2.36 2.91 -12.60
C TYR A 89 1.85 1.85 -13.57
N SER A 90 2.61 0.78 -13.79
CA SER A 90 2.24 -0.29 -14.74
C SER A 90 0.93 -0.97 -14.35
N SER A 91 0.64 -1.01 -13.05
CA SER A 91 -0.56 -1.59 -12.46
C SER A 91 -0.74 -1.05 -11.05
N LYS A 92 -1.97 -1.16 -10.54
CA LYS A 92 -2.37 -0.70 -9.22
C LYS A 92 -3.30 -1.74 -8.62
N LEU A 93 -2.97 -2.19 -7.41
CA LEU A 93 -3.88 -2.96 -6.58
C LEU A 93 -4.33 -2.11 -5.40
N THR A 94 -5.62 -2.16 -5.10
CA THR A 94 -6.18 -1.64 -3.85
C THR A 94 -6.78 -2.76 -3.04
N VAL A 95 -6.48 -2.78 -1.75
CA VAL A 95 -7.01 -3.77 -0.81
C VAL A 95 -7.66 -3.03 0.34
N THR A 96 -8.98 -3.19 0.52
CA THR A 96 -9.75 -2.52 1.58
C THR A 96 -10.10 -3.49 2.70
N PHE A 97 -9.90 -3.06 3.95
CA PHE A 97 -10.15 -3.86 5.16
C PHE A 97 -10.77 -3.00 6.29
N PRO A 98 -11.75 -3.52 7.06
CA PRO A 98 -12.58 -4.70 6.77
C PRO A 98 -13.72 -4.38 5.80
N ASN A 99 -14.22 -5.39 5.08
CA ASN A 99 -15.38 -5.27 4.21
C ASN A 99 -16.67 -5.15 5.03
N ARG A 100 -17.00 -3.90 5.38
CA ARG A 100 -18.24 -3.55 6.09
C ARG A 100 -19.43 -3.27 5.16
N LYS A 101 -19.33 -3.57 3.87
CA LYS A 101 -20.47 -3.39 2.95
C LYS A 101 -21.61 -4.31 3.40
N ALA A 102 -22.76 -3.70 3.71
CA ALA A 102 -23.94 -4.40 4.22
C ALA A 102 -24.43 -5.52 3.29
N ASN A 103 -24.18 -5.38 1.98
CA ASN A 103 -24.73 -6.25 0.94
C ASN A 103 -23.94 -7.55 0.75
N ASN A 104 -22.73 -7.67 1.31
CA ASN A 104 -21.86 -8.84 1.13
C ASN A 104 -21.76 -9.71 2.39
N GLY A 105 -22.65 -9.51 3.37
CA GLY A 105 -22.44 -9.98 4.73
C GLY A 105 -21.33 -9.15 5.37
N ARG A 106 -21.63 -8.36 6.41
CA ARG A 106 -20.58 -7.62 7.11
C ARG A 106 -19.59 -8.65 7.67
N HIS A 107 -18.39 -8.68 7.12
CA HIS A 107 -17.32 -9.52 7.62
C HIS A 107 -16.27 -8.60 8.22
N ASP A 108 -16.14 -8.64 9.54
CA ASP A 108 -15.08 -7.92 10.27
C ASP A 108 -13.66 -8.35 9.84
N TRP A 109 -13.56 -9.39 9.00
CA TRP A 109 -12.34 -10.04 8.51
C TRP A 109 -12.28 -10.16 6.97
N GLY A 110 -13.19 -9.50 6.23
CA GLY A 110 -13.23 -9.60 4.77
C GLY A 110 -12.35 -8.56 4.07
N TYR A 111 -11.58 -8.96 3.06
CA TYR A 111 -10.84 -8.04 2.18
C TYR A 111 -11.60 -7.80 0.88
N THR A 112 -11.56 -6.58 0.36
CA THR A 112 -11.97 -6.29 -1.02
C THR A 112 -10.76 -5.91 -1.84
N TYR A 113 -10.48 -6.68 -2.90
CA TYR A 113 -9.42 -6.43 -3.86
C TYR A 113 -9.99 -5.73 -5.08
N ASN A 114 -9.30 -4.71 -5.57
CA ASN A 114 -9.66 -4.02 -6.81
C ASN A 114 -8.41 -3.58 -7.57
N GLY A 115 -8.33 -4.00 -8.83
CA GLY A 115 -7.16 -3.82 -9.70
C GLY A 115 -6.22 -5.04 -9.73
N ASP A 116 -5.02 -4.83 -10.26
CA ASP A 116 -4.04 -5.87 -10.55
C ASP A 116 -2.80 -5.70 -9.66
N LEU A 117 -2.29 -6.83 -9.15
CA LEU A 117 -1.01 -6.84 -8.42
C LEU A 117 0.11 -6.32 -9.33
N PRO A 118 0.91 -5.34 -8.87
CA PRO A 118 2.05 -4.86 -9.64
C PRO A 118 2.98 -5.97 -10.11
N SER A 119 3.36 -5.95 -11.39
CA SER A 119 4.23 -6.97 -12.01
C SER A 119 5.60 -7.09 -11.35
N ASP A 120 6.02 -6.07 -10.61
CA ASP A 120 7.28 -5.97 -9.88
C ASP A 120 7.15 -6.29 -8.38
N MET A 121 5.98 -6.78 -7.94
CA MET A 121 5.75 -7.28 -6.58
C MET A 121 5.38 -8.77 -6.63
N ALA A 122 6.07 -9.60 -5.85
CA ALA A 122 5.69 -10.99 -5.72
C ALA A 122 4.41 -11.12 -4.87
N ARG A 123 3.59 -12.13 -5.16
CA ARG A 123 2.37 -12.39 -4.38
C ARG A 123 2.68 -12.63 -2.89
N HIS A 124 3.77 -13.33 -2.61
CA HIS A 124 4.23 -13.59 -1.26
C HIS A 124 4.55 -12.30 -0.49
N ASP A 125 5.21 -11.33 -1.14
CA ASP A 125 5.53 -10.03 -0.53
C ASP A 125 4.26 -9.23 -0.23
N LEU A 126 3.25 -9.33 -1.10
CA LEU A 126 1.94 -8.76 -0.85
C LEU A 126 1.29 -9.40 0.38
N ASP A 127 1.28 -10.73 0.49
CA ASP A 127 0.66 -11.44 1.60
C ASP A 127 1.33 -11.03 2.93
N ILE A 128 2.67 -10.99 3.01
CA ILE A 128 3.38 -10.51 4.21
C ILE A 128 3.09 -9.02 4.49
N THR A 129 3.00 -8.19 3.45
CA THR A 129 2.63 -6.77 3.61
C THR A 129 1.24 -6.62 4.23
N LEU A 130 0.28 -7.43 3.77
CA LEU A 130 -1.09 -7.41 4.28
C LEU A 130 -1.15 -7.95 5.72
N ASP A 131 -0.39 -9.00 6.05
CA ASP A 131 -0.27 -9.54 7.41
C ASP A 131 0.29 -8.49 8.39
N TYR A 132 1.34 -7.77 7.99
CA TYR A 132 1.89 -6.66 8.77
C TYR A 132 0.85 -5.55 8.97
N CYS A 133 0.15 -5.15 7.90
CA CYS A 133 -0.88 -4.12 7.99
C CYS A 133 -2.03 -4.56 8.90
N GLU A 134 -2.42 -5.83 8.86
CA GLU A 134 -3.45 -6.39 9.72
C GLU A 134 -3.01 -6.37 11.19
N ASP A 135 -1.78 -6.77 11.50
CA ASP A 135 -1.27 -6.74 12.88
C ASP A 135 -1.26 -5.33 13.47
N VAL A 136 -0.87 -4.33 12.67
CA VAL A 136 -0.96 -2.91 13.06
C VAL A 136 -2.42 -2.47 13.21
N MET A 137 -3.31 -2.99 12.37
CA MET A 137 -4.74 -2.65 12.38
C MET A 137 -5.53 -3.31 13.51
N LYS A 138 -5.12 -4.47 14.04
CA LYS A 138 -5.77 -5.15 15.18
C LYS A 138 -5.86 -4.22 16.40
N ASP A 139 -4.78 -3.51 16.68
CA ASP A 139 -4.71 -2.51 17.76
C ASP A 139 -5.73 -1.36 17.56
N PHE A 140 -6.05 -1.01 16.30
CA PHE A 140 -7.05 0.02 15.97
C PHE A 140 -8.48 -0.50 15.96
N LEU A 141 -8.67 -1.77 15.60
CA LEU A 141 -9.98 -2.37 15.44
C LEU A 141 -10.54 -2.89 16.78
N ASN A 142 -9.76 -2.88 17.87
CA ASN A 142 -10.06 -3.58 19.12
C ASN A 142 -10.39 -5.06 18.84
N LEU A 143 -9.61 -5.69 17.98
CA LEU A 143 -9.70 -7.12 17.65
C LEU A 143 -8.67 -7.90 18.44
#